data_AF-A0A967C105-F1
#
_entry.id   AF-A0A967C105-F1
#
_cell.length_a   1.000
_cell.length_b   1.000
_cell.length_c   1.000
_cell.angle_alpha   90.00
_cell.angle_beta   90.00
_cell.angle_gamma   90.00
#
_symmetry.space_group_name_H-M   'P 1'
#
loop_
_entity.id
_entity.type
_entity.pdbx_description
1 polymer ?
#
loop_
_entity_poly.entity_id
_entity_poly.type
_entity_poly.pdbx_seq_one_letter_code
_entity_poly.pdbx_strand_id
1 'polypeptide(L)'
;MGPASSSRELEDVTRPESESVAEREIREAMERGEFDDLEGAGRPIPGLDGNYDPAWWARTWVRRARAQDAAWGLRRRIREQRFARFDSDLDRQQQVEALNAEIEVVNADLPRNEQIPVLHIEDLQ
;
A
#
# COMPACT_ATOMS: atom_id res chain seq x y z
N MET A 1 34.68 28.67 -58.30
CA MET A 1 33.47 29.05 -57.54
C MET A 1 33.25 27.97 -56.49
N GLY A 2 33.56 28.25 -55.22
CA GLY A 2 33.28 27.34 -54.10
C GLY A 2 31.80 27.41 -53.66
N PRO A 3 31.43 26.85 -52.49
CA PRO A 3 32.32 26.33 -51.45
C PRO A 3 32.07 24.87 -51.03
N ALA A 4 33.09 24.31 -50.38
CA ALA A 4 32.97 23.23 -49.44
C ALA A 4 31.90 23.59 -48.39
N SER A 5 31.00 22.65 -48.08
CA SER A 5 30.15 22.76 -46.90
C SER A 5 30.07 21.42 -46.23
N SER A 6 30.89 21.34 -45.18
CA SER A 6 30.63 20.63 -43.94
C SER A 6 30.23 19.18 -44.11
N SER A 7 31.25 18.33 -44.15
CA SER A 7 31.25 17.12 -43.33
C SER A 7 30.89 17.54 -41.91
N ARG A 8 29.59 17.56 -41.61
CA ARG A 8 29.10 17.64 -40.24
C ARG A 8 29.54 16.33 -39.62
N GLU A 9 30.60 16.42 -38.83
CA GLU A 9 30.99 15.41 -37.87
C GLU A 9 29.71 14.77 -37.34
N LEU A 10 29.53 13.49 -37.64
CA LEU A 10 28.69 12.65 -36.81
C LEU A 10 29.44 12.59 -35.49
N GLU A 11 29.30 13.65 -34.69
CA GLU A 11 29.58 13.60 -33.27
C GLU A 11 28.82 12.39 -32.77
N ASP A 12 29.60 11.41 -32.38
CA ASP A 12 29.22 10.27 -31.60
C ASP A 12 28.41 10.77 -30.40
N VAL A 13 27.09 10.84 -30.54
CA VAL A 13 26.16 11.00 -29.42
C VAL A 13 26.06 9.65 -28.71
N THR A 14 27.20 9.10 -28.32
CA THR A 14 27.24 8.25 -27.14
C THR A 14 27.10 9.20 -25.96
N ARG A 15 25.85 9.64 -25.70
CA ARG A 15 25.53 10.21 -24.39
C ARG A 15 25.91 9.12 -23.40
N PRO A 16 26.85 9.35 -22.47
CA PRO A 16 27.16 8.33 -21.48
C PRO A 16 25.84 8.02 -20.77
N GLU A 17 25.45 6.74 -20.77
CA GLU A 17 24.28 6.27 -20.06
C GLU A 17 24.55 6.53 -18.58
N SER A 18 24.15 7.70 -18.10
CA SER A 18 24.05 7.96 -16.68
C SER A 18 23.04 6.93 -16.19
N GLU A 19 23.50 5.91 -15.45
CA GLU A 19 22.62 5.04 -14.66
C GLU A 19 21.54 5.96 -14.08
N SER A 20 20.29 5.67 -14.39
CA SER A 20 19.19 6.36 -13.73
C SER A 20 19.47 6.27 -12.23
N VAL A 21 19.24 7.35 -11.48
CA VAL A 21 19.45 7.31 -10.02
C VAL A 21 18.78 6.06 -9.43
N ALA A 22 17.63 5.65 -9.97
CA ALA A 22 16.96 4.41 -9.62
C ALA A 22 17.81 3.13 -9.84
N GLU A 23 18.50 2.99 -10.98
CA GLU A 23 19.33 1.82 -11.29
C GLU A 23 20.52 1.70 -10.34
N ARG A 24 21.18 2.83 -10.05
CA ARG A 24 22.27 2.87 -9.07
C ARG A 24 21.80 2.45 -7.68
N GLU A 25 20.70 3.01 -7.19
CA GLU A 25 20.15 2.69 -5.86
C GLU A 25 19.77 1.19 -5.76
N ILE A 26 19.17 0.63 -6.81
CA ILE A 26 18.83 -0.81 -6.86
C ILE A 26 20.10 -1.67 -6.80
N ARG A 27 21.13 -1.34 -7.60
CA ARG A 27 22.40 -2.06 -7.60
C ARG A 27 23.08 -2.03 -6.24
N GLU A 28 23.19 -0.85 -5.63
CA GLU A 28 23.81 -0.71 -4.32
C GLU A 28 23.02 -1.43 -3.22
N ALA A 29 21.68 -1.43 -3.27
CA ALA A 29 20.84 -2.19 -2.35
C ALA A 29 20.98 -3.72 -2.53
N MET A 30 21.15 -4.20 -3.78
CA MET A 30 21.52 -5.60 -4.04
C MET A 30 22.90 -5.94 -3.48
N GLU A 31 23.91 -5.07 -3.66
CA GLU A 31 25.27 -5.28 -3.12
C GLU A 31 25.30 -5.32 -1.59
N ARG A 32 24.40 -4.56 -0.92
CA ARG A 32 24.23 -4.59 0.54
C ARG A 32 23.41 -5.78 1.05
N GLY A 33 22.88 -6.62 0.17
CA GLY A 33 22.05 -7.76 0.54
C GLY A 33 20.66 -7.37 1.08
N GLU A 34 20.16 -6.16 0.78
CA GLU A 34 18.83 -5.73 1.23
C GLU A 34 17.69 -6.58 0.63
N PHE A 35 18.00 -7.40 -0.38
CA PHE A 35 17.09 -8.32 -1.04
C PHE A 35 17.26 -9.79 -0.62
N ASP A 36 18.26 -10.14 0.18
CA ASP A 36 18.62 -11.55 0.45
C ASP A 36 17.58 -12.28 1.33
N ASP A 37 16.84 -11.55 2.17
CA ASP A 37 15.85 -12.09 3.11
C ASP A 37 14.46 -11.47 2.92
N LEU A 38 14.07 -11.18 1.67
CA LEU A 38 12.73 -10.68 1.40
C LEU A 38 11.65 -11.64 1.89
N GLU A 39 10.55 -11.07 2.38
CA GLU A 39 9.38 -11.84 2.75
C GLU A 39 8.88 -12.64 1.54
N GLY A 40 9.00 -13.97 1.61
CA GLY A 40 8.64 -14.87 0.52
C GLY A 40 9.81 -15.37 -0.34
N ALA A 41 11.05 -14.94 -0.08
CA ALA A 41 12.24 -15.47 -0.75
C ALA A 41 12.31 -17.00 -0.62
N GLY A 42 12.45 -17.69 -1.76
CA GLY A 42 12.50 -19.16 -1.84
C GLY A 42 11.19 -19.89 -1.48
N ARG A 43 10.12 -19.16 -1.12
CA ARG A 43 8.81 -19.76 -0.82
C ARG A 43 8.00 -19.89 -2.11
N PRO A 44 7.17 -20.94 -2.24
CA PRO A 44 6.21 -21.01 -3.34
C PRO A 44 5.34 -19.76 -3.35
N ILE A 45 5.09 -19.21 -4.55
CA ILE A 45 4.13 -18.12 -4.70
C ILE A 45 2.76 -18.67 -4.26
N PRO A 46 2.11 -18.08 -3.25
CA PRO A 46 0.84 -18.58 -2.76
C PRO A 46 -0.21 -18.59 -3.88
N GLY A 47 -0.82 -19.76 -4.13
CA GLY A 47 -1.87 -19.92 -5.14
C GLY A 47 -1.38 -20.17 -6.56
N LEU A 48 -0.10 -20.47 -6.77
CA LEU A 48 0.47 -20.79 -8.09
C LEU A 48 0.14 -22.22 -8.55
N ASP A 49 -0.04 -23.12 -7.61
CA ASP A 49 -0.28 -24.56 -7.72
C ASP A 49 -1.78 -24.93 -7.77
N GLY A 50 -2.66 -23.91 -7.78
CA GLY A 50 -4.12 -24.07 -7.89
C GLY A 50 -4.68 -23.86 -9.31
N ASN A 51 -6.00 -24.03 -9.45
CA ASN A 51 -6.71 -23.68 -10.67
C ASN A 51 -6.63 -22.15 -10.90
N TYR A 52 -5.89 -21.73 -11.92
CA TYR A 52 -5.72 -20.33 -12.30
C TYR A 52 -7.10 -19.66 -12.48
N ASP A 53 -7.44 -18.75 -11.57
CA ASP A 53 -8.66 -17.93 -11.65
C ASP A 53 -8.33 -16.65 -12.43
N PRO A 54 -8.61 -16.53 -13.74
CA PRO A 54 -8.29 -15.32 -14.50
C PRO A 54 -8.97 -14.05 -13.97
N ALA A 55 -10.00 -14.19 -13.13
CA ALA A 55 -10.70 -13.09 -12.48
C ALA A 55 -10.17 -12.78 -11.06
N TRP A 56 -9.08 -13.41 -10.61
CA TRP A 56 -8.51 -13.22 -9.27
C TRP A 56 -8.26 -11.73 -8.95
N TRP A 57 -7.73 -10.99 -9.92
CA TRP A 57 -7.39 -9.57 -9.78
C TRP A 57 -8.65 -8.72 -9.66
N ALA A 58 -9.68 -9.00 -10.46
CA ALA A 58 -10.94 -8.28 -10.44
C ALA A 58 -11.70 -8.54 -9.14
N ARG A 59 -11.72 -9.79 -8.65
CA ARG A 59 -12.31 -10.14 -7.36
C ARG A 59 -11.58 -9.46 -6.20
N THR A 60 -10.25 -9.40 -6.26
CA THR A 60 -9.43 -8.70 -5.26
C THR A 60 -9.70 -7.19 -5.29
N TRP A 61 -9.79 -6.61 -6.48
CA TRP A 61 -10.13 -5.19 -6.65
C TRP A 61 -11.52 -4.86 -6.10
N VAL A 62 -12.55 -5.65 -6.44
CA VAL A 62 -13.92 -5.45 -5.91
C VAL A 62 -13.94 -5.56 -4.40
N ARG A 63 -13.23 -6.55 -3.83
CA ARG A 63 -13.16 -6.73 -2.37
C ARG A 63 -12.53 -5.51 -1.70
N ARG A 64 -11.41 -5.02 -2.23
CA ARG A 64 -10.76 -3.79 -1.75
C ARG A 64 -11.67 -2.57 -1.88
N ALA A 65 -12.35 -2.40 -3.01
CA ALA A 65 -13.25 -1.27 -3.22
C ALA A 65 -14.41 -1.27 -2.21
N ARG A 66 -14.97 -2.44 -1.90
CA ARG A 66 -15.98 -2.60 -0.85
C ARG A 66 -15.43 -2.32 0.55
N ALA A 67 -14.22 -2.79 0.85
CA ALA A 67 -13.55 -2.51 2.11
C ALA A 67 -13.28 -1.01 2.28
N GLN A 68 -12.86 -0.33 1.21
CA GLN A 68 -12.70 1.13 1.20
C GLN A 68 -14.03 1.81 1.51
N ASP A 69 -15.11 1.50 0.79
CA ASP A 69 -16.44 2.08 1.05
C ASP A 69 -16.92 1.86 2.50
N ALA A 70 -16.77 0.63 3.03
CA ALA A 70 -17.05 0.32 4.42
C ALA A 70 -16.19 1.15 5.39
N ALA A 71 -14.91 1.34 5.08
CA ALA A 71 -14.00 2.17 5.86
C ALA A 71 -14.42 3.64 5.88
N TRP A 72 -14.88 4.19 4.75
CA TRP A 72 -15.42 5.56 4.71
C TRP A 72 -16.64 5.70 5.62
N GLY A 73 -17.57 4.75 5.55
CA GLY A 73 -18.75 4.71 6.41
C GLY A 73 -18.40 4.58 7.90
N LEU A 74 -17.44 3.72 8.24
CA LEU A 74 -16.97 3.52 9.61
C LEU A 74 -16.24 4.76 10.15
N ARG A 75 -15.32 5.36 9.38
CA ARG A 75 -14.64 6.63 9.75
C ARG A 75 -15.65 7.74 10.02
N ARG A 76 -16.72 7.83 9.21
CA ARG A 76 -17.79 8.79 9.42
C ARG A 76 -18.52 8.53 10.74
N ARG A 77 -18.96 7.30 11.00
CA ARG A 77 -19.62 6.93 12.27
C ARG A 77 -18.75 7.22 13.49
N ILE A 78 -17.47 6.84 13.46
CA ILE A 78 -16.53 7.11 14.56
C ILE A 78 -16.44 8.62 14.84
N ARG A 79 -16.35 9.46 13.79
CA ARG A 79 -16.30 10.93 13.94
C ARG A 79 -17.61 11.52 14.49
N GLU A 80 -18.74 10.93 14.13
CA GLU A 80 -20.06 11.35 14.58
C GLU A 80 -20.40 10.83 15.99
N GLN A 81 -19.71 9.79 16.46
CA GLN A 81 -19.86 9.25 17.81
C GLN A 81 -19.53 10.31 18.87
N ARG A 82 -20.23 10.23 20.01
CA ARG A 82 -20.03 11.14 21.15
C ARG A 82 -19.71 10.33 22.40
N PHE A 83 -18.47 9.86 22.49
CA PHE A 83 -18.00 8.99 23.58
C PHE A 83 -18.12 9.63 24.97
N ALA A 84 -18.03 10.96 25.08
CA ALA A 84 -18.25 11.69 26.34
C ALA A 84 -19.69 11.62 26.88
N ARG A 85 -20.67 11.16 26.09
CA ARG A 85 -22.09 11.12 26.49
C ARG A 85 -22.52 9.80 27.12
N PHE A 86 -21.63 8.83 27.23
CA PHE A 86 -21.94 7.59 27.93
C PHE A 86 -21.99 7.84 29.44
N ASP A 87 -23.09 7.44 30.07
CA ASP A 87 -23.28 7.56 31.52
C ASP A 87 -22.45 6.52 32.31
N SER A 88 -21.99 5.46 31.63
CA SER A 88 -21.26 4.32 32.19
C SER A 88 -19.96 4.09 31.42
N ASP A 89 -18.86 3.92 32.17
CA ASP A 89 -17.57 3.54 31.60
C ASP A 89 -17.61 2.17 30.93
N LEU A 90 -18.43 1.25 31.44
CA LEU A 90 -18.60 -0.08 30.86
C LEU A 90 -19.28 0.01 29.48
N ASP A 91 -20.30 0.84 29.33
CA ASP A 91 -21.02 1.01 28.07
C ASP A 91 -20.11 1.66 27.02
N ARG A 92 -19.29 2.62 27.45
CA ARG A 92 -18.26 3.23 26.61
C ARG A 92 -17.22 2.21 26.16
N GLN A 93 -16.72 1.37 27.08
CA GLN A 93 -15.79 0.28 26.78
C GLN A 93 -16.36 -0.69 25.74
N GLN A 94 -17.58 -1.17 25.95
CA GLN A 94 -18.26 -2.06 25.02
C GLN A 94 -18.45 -1.44 23.64
N GLN A 95 -18.80 -0.14 23.57
CA GLN A 95 -18.94 0.54 22.29
C GLN A 95 -17.61 0.64 21.55
N VAL A 96 -16.51 0.92 22.26
CA VAL A 96 -15.17 1.00 21.65
C VAL A 96 -14.72 -0.38 21.17
N GLU A 97 -14.94 -1.43 21.97
CA GLU A 97 -14.63 -2.80 21.58
C GLU A 97 -15.43 -3.23 20.35
N ALA A 98 -16.73 -2.90 20.29
CA ALA A 98 -17.56 -3.17 19.11
C ALA A 98 -17.03 -2.46 17.85
N LEU A 99 -16.65 -1.18 17.96
CA LEU A 99 -16.06 -0.44 16.84
C LEU A 99 -14.69 -1.00 16.43
N ASN A 100 -13.86 -1.42 17.39
CA ASN A 100 -12.56 -2.05 17.10
C ASN A 100 -12.72 -3.39 16.38
N ALA A 101 -13.69 -4.20 16.77
CA ALA A 101 -14.01 -5.44 16.04
C ALA A 101 -14.45 -5.14 14.59
N GLU A 102 -15.26 -4.10 14.36
CA GLU A 102 -15.60 -3.66 13.00
C GLU A 102 -14.37 -3.15 12.23
N ILE A 103 -13.48 -2.40 12.89
CA ILE A 103 -12.23 -1.91 12.30
C ILE A 103 -11.37 -3.09 11.83
N GLU A 104 -11.21 -4.13 12.65
CA GLU A 104 -10.43 -5.32 12.30
C GLU A 104 -10.98 -6.01 11.04
N VAL A 105 -12.31 -6.20 10.97
CA VAL A 105 -12.98 -6.80 9.81
C VAL A 105 -12.74 -5.99 8.55
N VAL A 106 -12.87 -4.66 8.61
CA VAL A 106 -12.63 -3.79 7.46
C VAL A 106 -11.16 -3.76 7.06
N ASN A 107 -10.25 -3.69 8.04
CA ASN A 107 -8.81 -3.61 7.82
C ASN A 107 -8.23 -4.87 7.17
N ALA A 108 -8.87 -6.03 7.33
CA ALA A 108 -8.44 -7.29 6.74
C ALA A 108 -8.29 -7.23 5.21
N ASP A 109 -9.09 -6.40 4.54
CA ASP A 109 -9.09 -6.24 3.08
C ASP A 109 -8.50 -4.90 2.61
N LEU A 110 -8.05 -4.04 3.53
CA LEU A 110 -7.42 -2.76 3.22
C LEU A 110 -5.89 -2.87 3.14
N PRO A 111 -5.24 -2.10 2.25
CA PRO A 111 -3.80 -1.96 2.28
C PRO A 111 -3.36 -1.22 3.56
N ARG A 112 -2.17 -1.56 4.09
CA ARG A 112 -1.68 -1.09 5.39
C ARG A 112 -1.72 0.43 5.57
N ASN A 113 -1.45 1.18 4.52
CA ASN A 113 -1.46 2.65 4.52
C ASN A 113 -2.87 3.28 4.57
N GLU A 114 -3.93 2.50 4.36
CA GLU A 114 -5.32 2.95 4.38
C GLU A 114 -6.11 2.44 5.61
N GLN A 115 -5.51 1.52 6.38
CA GLN A 115 -6.14 0.93 7.57
C GLN A 115 -6.58 2.01 8.57
N ILE A 116 -7.72 1.74 9.21
CA ILE A 116 -8.23 2.58 10.30
C ILE A 116 -7.48 2.19 11.57
N PRO A 117 -6.89 3.14 12.32
CA PRO A 117 -6.27 2.81 13.60
C PRO A 117 -7.33 2.34 14.59
N VAL A 118 -6.98 1.34 15.39
CA VAL A 118 -7.82 0.92 16.52
C VAL A 118 -8.00 2.08 17.49
N LEU A 119 -9.18 2.15 18.08
CA LEU A 119 -9.54 3.18 19.04
C LEU A 119 -9.03 2.79 20.42
N HIS A 120 -8.35 3.73 21.06
CA HIS A 120 -7.95 3.64 22.46
C HIS A 120 -8.87 4.54 23.28
N ILE A 121 -9.40 4.02 24.39
CA ILE A 121 -10.38 4.73 25.21
C ILE A 121 -9.81 6.03 25.76
N GLU A 122 -8.50 6.04 26.04
CA GLU A 122 -7.77 7.19 26.53
C GLU A 122 -7.82 8.40 25.58
N ASP A 123 -7.95 8.15 24.27
CA ASP A 123 -7.98 9.17 23.23
C ASP A 123 -9.39 9.77 22.99
N LEU A 124 -10.43 9.20 23.61
CA LEU A 124 -11.85 9.48 23.32
C LEU A 124 -12.53 10.36 24.40
N GLN A 125 -11.89 11.48 24.74
CA GLN A 125 -12.39 12.46 25.71
C GLN A 125 -13.66 13.20 25.26
#